data_AF-A0A139N7X8-F1
#
_entry.id   AF-A0A139N7X8-F1
#
_cell.length_a   1.000
_cell.length_b   1.000
_cell.length_c   1.000
_cell.angle_alpha   90.00
_cell.angle_beta   90.00
_cell.angle_gamma   90.00
#
_symmetry.space_group_name_H-M   'P 1'
#
loop_
_entity.id
_entity.type
_entity.pdbx_description
1 polymer ?
#
loop_
_entity_poly.entity_id
_entity_poly.type
_entity_poly.pdbx_seq_one_letter_code
_entity_poly.pdbx_strand_id
1 'polypeptide(L)' 'MLTGVQQVGENGEYYYFHDKNGDMLTGWQQIADEWYYFATEDGSMLSNAWQGSYYLKEDGKNGSQ' A
#
# COMPACT_ATOMS: atom_id res chain seq x y z
N MET A 1 8.40 6.63 16.02
CA MET A 1 7.18 6.29 15.27
C MET A 1 7.60 5.66 13.96
N LEU A 2 6.75 4.84 13.36
CA LEU A 2 6.97 4.33 12.02
C LEU A 2 6.53 5.38 11.00
N THR A 3 7.23 5.50 9.89
CA THR A 3 6.94 6.44 8.78
C THR A 3 7.28 5.79 7.46
N GLY A 4 6.64 6.22 6.38
CA GLY A 4 6.86 5.66 5.06
C GLY A 4 6.33 4.22 4.94
N VAL A 5 6.80 3.52 3.92
CA VAL A 5 6.45 2.12 3.69
C VAL A 5 7.22 1.23 4.67
N GLN A 6 6.52 0.35 5.37
CA GLN A 6 7.08 -0.56 6.36
C GLN A 6 6.63 -1.98 6.08
N GLN A 7 7.57 -2.92 6.11
CA GLN A 7 7.28 -4.34 6.06
C GLN A 7 7.10 -4.89 7.48
N VAL A 8 6.00 -5.59 7.75
CA VAL A 8 5.61 -6.07 9.08
C VAL A 8 5.18 -7.54 9.02
N GLY A 9 5.50 -8.29 10.07
CA GLY A 9 5.11 -9.70 10.23
C GLY A 9 6.02 -10.69 9.51
N GLU A 10 5.87 -11.98 9.85
CA GLU A 10 6.67 -13.07 9.25
C GLU A 10 6.34 -13.33 7.78
N ASN A 11 5.12 -12.96 7.36
CA ASN A 11 4.65 -13.08 5.97
C ASN A 11 5.03 -11.86 5.12
N GLY A 12 5.61 -10.81 5.72
CA GLY A 12 6.17 -9.68 5.00
C GLY A 12 5.15 -8.73 4.36
N GLU A 13 4.08 -8.40 5.08
CA GLU A 13 3.05 -7.47 4.62
C GLU A 13 3.53 -6.02 4.68
N TYR A 14 3.13 -5.20 3.70
CA TYR A 14 3.54 -3.80 3.64
C TYR A 14 2.43 -2.87 4.12
N TYR A 15 2.81 -1.84 4.87
CA TYR A 15 1.93 -0.80 5.40
C TYR A 15 2.53 0.57 5.09
N TYR A 16 1.69 1.61 4.99
CA TYR A 16 2.17 2.97 4.79
C TYR A 16 1.78 3.87 5.96
N PHE A 17 2.77 4.59 6.49
CA PHE A 17 2.61 5.50 7.61
C PHE A 17 2.94 6.92 7.18
N HIS A 18 2.08 7.87 7.54
CA HIS A 18 2.23 9.26 7.16
C HIS A 18 3.53 9.86 7.72
N ASP A 19 4.33 10.49 6.85
CA ASP A 19 5.71 10.86 7.15
C ASP A 19 5.87 11.88 8.30
N LYS A 20 4.82 12.68 8.58
CA LYS A 20 4.90 13.74 9.60
C LYS A 20 4.47 13.31 11.00
N ASN A 21 3.55 12.36 11.11
CA ASN A 21 2.91 12.02 12.39
C ASN A 21 2.83 10.51 12.65
N GLY A 22 3.18 9.67 11.67
CA GLY A 22 3.22 8.22 11.81
C GLY A 22 1.85 7.55 11.85
N ASP A 23 0.79 8.24 11.42
CA ASP A 23 -0.54 7.64 11.30
C ASP A 23 -0.55 6.61 10.15
N MET A 24 -1.15 5.45 10.38
CA MET A 24 -1.33 4.45 9.32
C MET A 24 -2.31 4.99 8.25
N LEU A 25 -1.91 4.92 6.99
CA LEU A 25 -2.69 5.37 5.85
C LEU A 25 -3.30 4.18 5.11
N THR A 26 -4.56 4.33 4.70
CA THR A 26 -5.31 3.35 3.91
C THR A 26 -5.81 3.99 2.61
N GLY A 27 -6.37 3.18 1.72
CA GLY A 27 -6.84 3.59 0.41
C GLY A 27 -5.71 3.82 -0.61
N TRP A 28 -6.01 4.58 -1.66
CA TRP A 28 -5.07 4.91 -2.72
C TRP A 28 -4.00 5.90 -2.25
N GLN A 29 -2.74 5.54 -2.42
CA GLN A 29 -1.59 6.37 -2.04
C GLN A 29 -0.62 6.46 -3.22
N GLN A 30 -0.16 7.67 -3.53
CA GLN A 30 0.85 7.91 -4.55
C GLN A 30 2.22 8.01 -3.87
N ILE A 31 3.13 7.08 -4.18
CA ILE A 31 4.45 6.97 -3.57
C ILE A 31 5.47 6.93 -4.72
N ALA A 32 6.34 7.94 -4.78
CA ALA A 32 7.34 8.09 -5.85
C ALA A 32 6.73 7.95 -7.26
N ASP A 33 5.66 8.71 -7.53
CA ASP A 33 4.88 8.75 -8.78
C ASP A 33 4.11 7.48 -9.15
N GLU A 34 4.21 6.43 -8.35
CA GLU A 34 3.48 5.17 -8.52
C GLU A 34 2.28 5.09 -7.57
N TRP A 35 1.18 4.49 -8.02
CA TRP A 35 0.00 4.32 -7.20
C TRP A 35 -0.03 2.95 -6.54
N TYR A 36 -0.36 2.94 -5.25
CA TYR A 36 -0.56 1.75 -4.43
C TYR A 36 -1.90 1.83 -3.73
N TYR A 37 -2.45 0.69 -3.33
CA TYR A 37 -3.64 0.65 -2.50
C TYR A 37 -3.36 -0.10 -1.20
N PHE A 38 -3.70 0.53 -0.09
CA PHE A 38 -3.64 -0.05 1.25
C PHE A 38 -5.07 -0.37 1.70
N ALA A 39 -5.31 -1.62 2.09
CA ALA A 39 -6.63 -2.11 2.47
C ALA A 39 -7.24 -1.27 3.59
N THR A 40 -8.54 -1.02 3.51
CA THR A 40 -9.26 -0.22 4.52
C THR A 40 -9.53 -1.00 5.79
N GLU A 41 -9.50 -2.33 5.70
CA GLU A 41 -9.81 -3.29 6.75
C GLU A 41 -8.66 -3.41 7.76
N ASP A 42 -7.43 -3.53 7.27
CA ASP A 42 -6.25 -3.78 8.11
C ASP A 42 -5.04 -2.91 7.78
N GLY A 43 -5.05 -2.16 6.66
CA GLY A 43 -3.94 -1.31 6.22
C GLY A 43 -2.88 -2.02 5.38
N SER A 44 -3.04 -3.31 5.08
CA SER A 44 -2.09 -4.07 4.27
C SER A 44 -2.09 -3.60 2.81
N MET A 45 -0.93 -3.54 2.19
CA MET A 45 -0.81 -3.21 0.76
C MET A 45 -1.36 -4.37 -0.08
N LEU A 46 -2.30 -4.05 -0.98
CA LEU A 46 -2.78 -5.03 -1.95
C LEU A 46 -1.76 -5.20 -3.09
N SER A 47 -1.55 -6.43 -3.52
CA SER A 47 -0.76 -6.78 -4.69
C SER A 47 -1.34 -8.01 -5.38
N ASN A 48 -1.07 -8.16 -6.67
CA ASN A 48 -1.62 -9.22 -7.52
C ASN A 48 -3.16 -9.33 -7.40
N ALA A 49 -3.83 -8.18 -7.32
CA ALA A 49 -5.25 -8.10 -6.97
C ALA A 49 -5.93 -6.93 -7.69
N TRP A 50 -7.25 -7.03 -7.82
CA TRP A 50 -8.08 -5.97 -8.37
C TRP A 50 -8.63 -5.07 -7.27
N GLN A 51 -8.54 -3.75 -7.50
CA GLN A 51 -9.24 -2.75 -6.72
C GLN A 51 -10.11 -1.91 -7.66
N GLY A 52 -11.40 -2.23 -7.73
CA GLY A 52 -12.31 -1.67 -8.72
C GLY A 52 -11.88 -2.03 -10.15
N SER A 53 -11.64 -1.01 -10.98
CA SER A 53 -11.17 -1.19 -12.37
C SER A 53 -9.64 -1.17 -12.51
N TYR A 54 -8.90 -1.13 -11.40
CA TYR A 54 -7.45 -1.05 -11.40
C TYR A 54 -6.85 -2.36 -10.90
N TYR A 55 -5.85 -2.86 -11.64
CA TYR A 55 -5.10 -4.04 -11.25
C TYR A 55 -3.77 -3.62 -10.61
N LEU A 56 -3.52 -4.13 -9.42
CA LEU A 56 -2.27 -3.97 -8.70
C LEU A 56 -1.38 -5.15 -9.03
N LYS A 57 -0.21 -4.87 -9.57
CA LYS A 57 0.79 -5.88 -9.95
C LYS A 57 1.34 -6.58 -8.71
N GLU A 58 2.21 -7.56 -8.91
CA GLU A 58 2.91 -8.28 -7.83
C GLU A 58 3.68 -7.35 -6.90
N ASP A 59 4.24 -6.25 -7.42
CA ASP A 59 4.93 -5.22 -6.64
C ASP A 59 3.98 -4.18 -6.00
N GLY A 60 2.67 -4.40 -6.07
CA GLY A 60 1.63 -3.52 -5.51
C GLY A 60 1.35 -2.27 -6.33
N LYS A 61 2.14 -1.99 -7.38
CA LYS A 61 1.91 -0.81 -8.23
C LYS A 61 0.69 -1.02 -9.10
N ASN A 62 -0.13 0.01 -9.19
CA ASN A 62 -1.16 0.11 -10.21
C ASN A 62 -0.50 0.07 -11.60
N GLY A 63 -0.95 -0.83 -12.46
CA GLY A 63 -0.47 -0.94 -13.82
C GLY A 63 -1.62 -1.07 -14.80
N SER A 64 -1.43 -0.56 -16.01
CA SER A 64 -2.18 -1.04 -17.17
C SER A 64 -1.80 -2.49 -17.41
N GLN A 65 -2.77 -3.41 -17.34
CA GLN A 65 -2.57 -4.75 -17.92
C GLN A 65 -2.38 -4.65 -19.43
#